data_AF-A0A938BFC1-F1
#
_entry.id   AF-A0A938BFC1-F1
#
_cell.length_a   1.000
_cell.length_b   1.000
_cell.length_c   1.000
_cell.angle_alpha   90.00
_cell.angle_beta   90.00
_cell.angle_gamma   90.00
#
_symmetry.space_group_name_H-M   'P 1'
#
loop_
_entity.id
_entity.type
_entity.pdbx_description
1 polymer ?
#
loop_
_entity_poly.entity_id
_entity_poly.type
_entity_poly.pdbx_seq_one_letter_code
_entity_poly.pdbx_strand_id
1 'polypeptide(L)'
;MTHKNLVLIGFMGTGKSQVGRLLAGALGMTFVDTDTLIEKRTGTSIPVLFAERGEPAFRAIEKEVVCGLSGVSGHVIATGGGAVIDHENLAALRTLGTLVHLQATPEVILQRTGGNAATRPMLAGPDAMERIRALLETRAPYYAQADFSVNTTDKDVYCVARNILVMLDDGAGRNIRVDLREASYDIRIGEGLLPRIGLLLRAFRLTGRALVVTHRSIRRIYGEVIETALRQARFEPVVAEIPEGESQKSLSSASRLYDAMLNHRMDRRSPVIALGGGVIGDLTGFAAATYMRGIPFVQVPTTLLAQVDASVGGKVAVDHPRGKNLIGAFYQPLTVLVSLDTLGTLPDHELRAGMAEVIKYGVIADAGFFAYLEANIERALLRDPAVLQHLVSRSCEIKAQVVSGDEKEEGRRAILNFGHTIGHAIETRTGVLHGEAVAAGMVYAARIAQRLGIFDKASVLRLIRLIERAGLPIRFDGLDPDALSETMMHDKKAVGGQLRFILPVRIGDVEIRGGVKPEDIRAAILDVGF
;
A
#
# COMPACT_ATOMS: atom_id res chain seq x y z
N MET A 1 1.40 -6.75 16.88
CA MET A 1 0.20 -7.22 17.62
C MET A 1 0.20 -8.74 17.66
N THR A 2 -0.12 -9.38 18.78
CA THR A 2 -0.33 -10.84 18.85
C THR A 2 -1.56 -11.19 18.01
N HIS A 3 -1.35 -11.84 16.86
CA HIS A 3 -2.46 -12.19 15.97
C HIS A 3 -3.36 -13.24 16.67
N LYS A 4 -4.61 -12.87 16.98
CA LYS A 4 -5.70 -13.82 17.27
C LYS A 4 -5.78 -14.85 16.13
N ASN A 5 -6.21 -16.08 16.44
CA ASN A 5 -6.32 -17.11 15.40
C ASN A 5 -7.34 -16.72 14.32
N LEU A 6 -7.20 -17.34 13.15
CA LEU A 6 -8.20 -17.32 12.10
C LEU A 6 -8.76 -18.73 11.91
N VAL A 7 -10.07 -18.89 12.01
CA VAL A 7 -10.73 -20.20 11.91
C VAL A 7 -11.54 -20.25 10.61
N LEU A 8 -11.16 -21.14 9.70
CA LEU A 8 -11.86 -21.37 8.44
C LEU A 8 -12.87 -22.51 8.58
N ILE A 9 -14.15 -22.18 8.48
CA ILE A 9 -15.26 -23.14 8.49
C ILE A 9 -15.92 -23.20 7.10
N GLY A 10 -16.76 -24.20 6.87
CA GLY A 10 -17.54 -24.34 5.63
C GLY A 10 -17.51 -25.74 5.04
N PHE A 11 -18.30 -25.95 4.00
CA PHE A 11 -18.50 -27.28 3.41
C PHE A 11 -17.20 -27.87 2.82
N MET A 12 -17.14 -29.18 2.65
CA MET A 12 -16.00 -29.80 1.94
C MET A 12 -15.92 -29.28 0.49
N GLY A 13 -14.72 -29.11 -0.06
CA GLY A 13 -14.56 -28.58 -1.42
C GLY A 13 -14.64 -27.04 -1.55
N THR A 14 -14.86 -26.30 -0.47
CA THR A 14 -14.86 -24.81 -0.50
C THR A 14 -13.46 -24.20 -0.46
N GLY A 15 -12.41 -25.01 -0.34
CA GLY A 15 -11.01 -24.57 -0.46
C GLY A 15 -10.29 -24.24 0.86
N LYS A 16 -10.90 -24.52 2.03
CA LYS A 16 -10.36 -24.21 3.37
C LYS A 16 -8.87 -24.50 3.55
N SER A 17 -8.41 -25.73 3.26
CA SER A 17 -7.01 -26.08 3.47
C SER A 17 -6.04 -25.41 2.49
N GLN A 18 -6.49 -25.03 1.29
CA GLN A 18 -5.65 -24.30 0.33
C GLN A 18 -5.59 -22.81 0.67
N VAL A 19 -6.75 -22.21 0.92
CA VAL A 19 -6.88 -20.81 1.36
C VAL A 19 -6.19 -20.58 2.69
N GLY A 20 -6.34 -21.50 3.65
CA GLY A 20 -5.73 -21.41 4.97
C GLY A 20 -4.20 -21.43 4.94
N ARG A 21 -3.58 -22.23 4.07
CA ARG A 21 -2.13 -22.21 3.86
C ARG A 21 -1.63 -20.88 3.31
N LEU A 22 -2.36 -20.31 2.35
CA LEU A 22 -2.03 -18.99 1.80
C LEU A 22 -2.15 -17.89 2.86
N LEU A 23 -3.21 -17.91 3.66
CA LEU A 23 -3.43 -16.96 4.74
C LEU A 23 -2.39 -17.10 5.85
N ALA A 24 -2.03 -18.32 6.22
CA ALA A 24 -0.99 -18.58 7.22
C ALA A 24 0.35 -17.96 6.79
N GLY A 25 0.78 -18.20 5.55
CA GLY A 25 1.99 -17.57 5.01
C GLY A 25 1.91 -16.06 4.98
N ALA A 26 0.78 -15.51 4.49
CA ALA A 26 0.56 -14.07 4.37
C ALA A 26 0.45 -13.33 5.72
N LEU A 27 0.05 -14.02 6.79
CA LEU A 27 -0.10 -13.48 8.14
C LEU A 27 1.08 -13.82 9.07
N GLY A 28 2.06 -14.61 8.60
CA GLY A 28 3.14 -15.11 9.46
C GLY A 28 2.64 -16.04 10.57
N MET A 29 1.56 -16.76 10.32
CA MET A 29 0.88 -17.65 11.26
C MET A 29 1.13 -19.12 10.91
N THR A 30 0.91 -20.02 11.87
CA THR A 30 1.02 -21.47 11.65
C THR A 30 -0.29 -22.00 11.06
N PHE A 31 -0.21 -22.77 9.97
CA PHE A 31 -1.39 -23.44 9.41
C PHE A 31 -1.66 -24.76 10.14
N VAL A 32 -2.91 -24.99 10.54
CA VAL A 32 -3.41 -26.23 11.12
C VAL A 32 -4.67 -26.69 10.39
N ASP A 33 -4.78 -27.98 10.12
CA ASP A 33 -5.98 -28.62 9.56
C ASP A 33 -6.47 -29.67 10.56
N THR A 34 -7.69 -29.51 11.09
CA THR A 34 -8.23 -30.41 12.13
C THR A 34 -8.39 -31.83 11.61
N ASP A 35 -8.74 -32.00 10.33
CA ASP A 35 -8.88 -33.33 9.73
C ASP A 35 -7.52 -34.05 9.76
N THR A 36 -6.42 -33.33 9.49
CA THR A 36 -5.05 -33.87 9.59
C THR A 36 -4.66 -34.20 11.03
N LEU A 37 -5.10 -33.41 12.02
CA LEU A 37 -4.85 -33.71 13.43
C LEU A 37 -5.58 -34.97 13.89
N ILE A 38 -6.83 -35.18 13.43
CA ILE A 38 -7.61 -36.40 13.70
C ILE A 38 -6.90 -37.63 13.13
N GLU A 39 -6.46 -37.58 11.87
CA GLU A 39 -5.76 -38.71 11.23
C GLU A 39 -4.44 -39.03 11.94
N LYS A 40 -3.66 -38.02 12.33
CA LYS A 40 -2.42 -38.20 13.10
C LYS A 40 -2.68 -38.82 14.48
N ARG A 41 -3.73 -38.39 15.17
CA ARG A 41 -4.09 -38.88 16.51
C ARG A 41 -4.57 -40.33 16.48
N THR A 42 -5.31 -40.70 15.45
CA THR A 42 -5.93 -42.03 15.33
C THR A 42 -5.05 -43.04 14.60
N GLY A 43 -4.05 -42.58 13.84
CA GLY A 43 -3.21 -43.42 13.00
C GLY A 43 -3.93 -43.98 11.76
N THR A 44 -5.14 -43.51 11.46
CA THR A 44 -5.98 -43.99 10.35
C THR A 44 -6.59 -42.81 9.59
N SER A 45 -7.02 -43.03 8.34
CA SER A 45 -7.67 -41.98 7.56
C SER A 45 -9.13 -41.80 7.98
N ILE A 46 -9.69 -40.60 7.78
CA ILE A 46 -11.10 -40.32 8.12
C ILE A 46 -12.08 -41.31 7.45
N PRO A 47 -11.94 -41.67 6.16
CA PRO A 47 -12.82 -42.67 5.55
C PRO A 47 -12.79 -44.03 6.24
N VAL A 48 -11.60 -44.50 6.67
CA VAL A 48 -11.45 -45.77 7.40
C VAL A 48 -12.09 -45.66 8.78
N LEU A 49 -11.85 -44.56 9.50
CA LEU A 49 -12.44 -44.32 10.81
C LEU A 49 -13.98 -44.32 10.77
N PHE A 50 -14.58 -43.72 9.74
CA PHE A 50 -16.02 -43.75 9.52
C PHE A 50 -16.54 -45.17 9.24
N ALA A 51 -15.82 -45.97 8.43
CA ALA A 51 -16.22 -47.33 8.09
C ALA A 51 -16.13 -48.28 9.29
N GLU A 52 -15.09 -48.16 10.11
CA GLU A 52 -14.84 -49.07 11.24
C GLU A 52 -15.60 -48.68 12.51
N ARG A 53 -15.70 -47.37 12.81
CA ARG A 53 -16.19 -46.88 14.11
C ARG A 53 -17.45 -46.01 14.00
N GLY A 54 -17.87 -45.67 12.79
CA GLY A 54 -19.07 -44.86 12.54
C GLY A 54 -18.88 -43.36 12.85
N GLU A 55 -19.88 -42.58 12.43
CA GLU A 55 -19.88 -41.13 12.61
C GLU A 55 -19.85 -40.67 14.09
N PRO A 56 -20.58 -41.28 15.04
CA PRO A 56 -20.55 -40.82 16.45
C PRO A 56 -19.16 -40.88 17.07
N ALA A 57 -18.38 -41.93 16.79
CA ALA A 57 -17.01 -42.05 17.28
C ALA A 57 -16.08 -41.01 16.63
N PHE A 58 -16.24 -40.75 15.33
CA PHE A 58 -15.51 -39.67 14.66
C PHE A 58 -15.81 -38.30 15.29
N ARG A 59 -17.09 -38.00 15.58
CA ARG A 59 -17.50 -36.72 16.20
C ARG A 59 -16.92 -36.53 17.60
N ALA A 60 -16.84 -37.61 18.39
CA ALA A 60 -16.19 -37.56 19.70
C ALA A 60 -14.69 -37.18 19.58
N ILE A 61 -13.98 -37.77 18.62
CA ILE A 61 -12.56 -37.45 18.36
C ILE A 61 -12.40 -36.02 17.80
N GLU A 62 -13.29 -35.60 16.90
CA GLU A 62 -13.32 -34.23 16.37
C GLU A 62 -13.45 -33.21 17.50
N LYS A 63 -14.33 -33.48 18.48
CA LYS A 63 -14.51 -32.67 19.68
C LYS A 63 -13.24 -32.60 20.54
N GLU A 64 -12.59 -33.72 20.79
CA GLU A 64 -11.32 -33.75 21.54
C GLU A 64 -10.19 -32.96 20.83
N VAL A 65 -10.15 -33.00 19.49
CA VAL A 65 -9.17 -32.23 18.70
C VAL A 65 -9.47 -30.73 18.77
N VAL A 66 -10.73 -30.32 18.62
CA VAL A 66 -11.13 -28.90 18.74
C VAL A 66 -10.83 -28.37 20.15
N CYS A 67 -11.18 -29.12 21.20
CA CYS A 67 -10.84 -28.77 22.58
C CYS A 67 -9.33 -28.68 22.82
N GLY A 68 -8.55 -29.59 22.21
CA GLY A 68 -7.09 -29.59 22.30
C GLY A 68 -6.41 -28.38 21.66
N LEU A 69 -7.11 -27.60 20.83
CA LEU A 69 -6.62 -26.33 20.29
C LEU A 69 -6.79 -25.17 21.28
N SER A 70 -7.43 -25.37 22.43
CA SER A 70 -7.59 -24.33 23.44
C SER A 70 -6.25 -23.73 23.86
N GLY A 71 -6.16 -22.39 23.91
CA GLY A 71 -4.97 -21.66 24.32
C GLY A 71 -3.90 -21.46 23.23
N VAL A 72 -4.05 -22.05 22.02
CA VAL A 72 -3.14 -21.72 20.91
C VAL A 72 -3.43 -20.31 20.39
N SER A 73 -2.39 -19.62 19.90
CA SER A 73 -2.51 -18.30 19.26
C SER A 73 -1.60 -18.22 18.03
N GLY A 74 -1.84 -17.30 17.10
CA GLY A 74 -1.03 -17.19 15.88
C GLY A 74 -1.24 -18.32 14.87
N HIS A 75 -2.42 -18.95 14.83
CA HIS A 75 -2.76 -20.02 13.89
C HIS A 75 -3.85 -19.65 12.88
N VAL A 76 -3.74 -20.18 11.67
CA VAL A 76 -4.87 -20.31 10.72
C VAL A 76 -5.35 -21.76 10.74
N ILE A 77 -6.56 -21.99 11.22
CA ILE A 77 -7.13 -23.30 11.53
C ILE A 77 -8.22 -23.61 10.50
N ALA A 78 -8.03 -24.61 9.65
CA ALA A 78 -9.08 -25.16 8.79
C ALA A 78 -9.80 -26.31 9.50
N THR A 79 -11.14 -26.26 9.55
CA THR A 79 -11.93 -27.29 10.24
C THR A 79 -12.53 -28.32 9.28
N GLY A 80 -12.89 -29.49 9.81
CA GLY A 80 -13.79 -30.43 9.16
C GLY A 80 -15.14 -29.78 8.83
N GLY A 81 -15.78 -30.23 7.74
CA GLY A 81 -17.01 -29.60 7.25
C GLY A 81 -18.22 -29.73 8.19
N GLY A 82 -18.18 -30.70 9.11
CA GLY A 82 -19.22 -30.90 10.13
C GLY A 82 -18.84 -30.44 11.53
N ALA A 83 -17.63 -29.91 11.73
CA ALA A 83 -17.12 -29.56 13.06
C ALA A 83 -18.02 -28.57 13.82
N VAL A 84 -18.71 -27.69 13.08
CA VAL A 84 -19.59 -26.65 13.64
C VAL A 84 -21.00 -27.11 14.00
N ILE A 85 -21.38 -28.35 13.68
CA ILE A 85 -22.71 -28.90 13.98
C ILE A 85 -22.85 -29.15 15.49
N ASP A 86 -21.75 -29.54 16.14
CA ASP A 86 -21.68 -29.64 17.59
C ASP A 86 -21.56 -28.23 18.20
N HIS A 87 -22.48 -27.89 19.11
CA HIS A 87 -22.56 -26.56 19.70
C HIS A 87 -21.34 -26.24 20.59
N GLU A 88 -20.76 -27.23 21.26
CA GLU A 88 -19.57 -27.02 22.08
C GLU A 88 -18.34 -26.78 21.20
N ASN A 89 -18.21 -27.50 20.08
CA ASN A 89 -17.17 -27.23 19.10
C ASN A 89 -17.31 -25.82 18.52
N LEU A 90 -18.51 -25.43 18.12
CA LEU A 90 -18.73 -24.08 17.58
C LEU A 90 -18.40 -23.01 18.61
N ALA A 91 -18.80 -23.18 19.87
CA ALA A 91 -18.44 -22.26 20.96
C ALA A 91 -16.92 -22.20 21.16
N ALA A 92 -16.23 -23.35 21.21
CA ALA A 92 -14.77 -23.41 21.33
C ALA A 92 -14.08 -22.70 20.16
N LEU A 93 -14.48 -22.98 18.92
CA LEU A 93 -13.95 -22.33 17.72
C LEU A 93 -14.12 -20.81 17.79
N ARG A 94 -15.28 -20.31 18.24
CA ARG A 94 -15.53 -18.86 18.43
C ARG A 94 -14.59 -18.22 19.44
N THR A 95 -14.21 -18.95 20.49
CA THR A 95 -13.25 -18.43 21.47
C THR A 95 -11.81 -18.44 20.95
N LEU A 96 -11.48 -19.31 19.99
CA LEU A 96 -10.14 -19.42 19.43
C LEU A 96 -9.76 -18.21 18.57
N GLY A 97 -10.69 -17.63 17.82
CA GLY A 97 -10.38 -16.54 16.91
C GLY A 97 -11.53 -16.14 16.00
N THR A 98 -11.22 -15.36 14.96
CA THR A 98 -12.22 -14.91 13.98
C THR A 98 -12.67 -16.08 13.12
N LEU A 99 -13.98 -16.34 13.06
CA LEU A 99 -14.58 -17.36 12.22
C LEU A 99 -14.89 -16.80 10.83
N VAL A 100 -14.31 -17.44 9.82
CA VAL A 100 -14.57 -17.14 8.41
C VAL A 100 -15.17 -18.36 7.74
N HIS A 101 -16.39 -18.20 7.27
CA HIS A 101 -17.10 -19.20 6.50
C HIS A 101 -16.75 -19.11 5.01
N LEU A 102 -16.21 -20.19 4.45
CA LEU A 102 -16.03 -20.36 3.01
C LEU A 102 -17.22 -21.11 2.41
N GLN A 103 -17.94 -20.47 1.48
CA GLN A 103 -19.07 -21.04 0.78
C GLN A 103 -18.81 -21.21 -0.73
N ALA A 104 -19.48 -22.17 -1.36
CA ALA A 104 -19.48 -22.39 -2.80
C ALA A 104 -20.86 -22.95 -3.21
N THR A 105 -21.23 -22.80 -4.48
CA THR A 105 -22.44 -23.44 -5.00
C THR A 105 -22.33 -24.97 -4.98
N PRO A 106 -23.45 -25.71 -4.88
CA PRO A 106 -23.45 -27.17 -4.95
C PRO A 106 -22.71 -27.73 -6.17
N GLU A 107 -22.85 -27.06 -7.31
CA GLU A 107 -22.25 -27.46 -8.58
C GLU A 107 -20.72 -27.38 -8.52
N VAL A 108 -20.17 -26.28 -7.99
CA VAL A 108 -18.73 -26.10 -7.81
C VAL A 108 -18.18 -27.06 -6.75
N ILE A 109 -18.94 -27.31 -5.69
CA ILE A 109 -18.58 -28.30 -4.65
C ILE A 109 -18.44 -29.68 -5.28
N LEU A 110 -19.44 -30.13 -6.04
CA LEU A 110 -19.41 -31.44 -6.70
C LEU A 110 -18.23 -31.55 -7.66
N GLN A 111 -17.99 -30.51 -8.45
CA GLN A 111 -16.85 -30.44 -9.38
C GLN A 111 -15.51 -30.58 -8.64
N ARG A 112 -15.32 -29.85 -7.53
CA ARG A 112 -14.06 -29.85 -6.76
C ARG A 112 -13.85 -31.12 -5.92
N THR A 113 -14.92 -31.77 -5.48
CA THR A 113 -14.82 -33.02 -4.71
C THR A 113 -14.76 -34.25 -5.63
N GLY A 114 -15.08 -34.09 -6.92
CA GLY A 114 -15.03 -35.17 -7.92
C GLY A 114 -16.06 -36.27 -7.70
N GLY A 115 -17.08 -36.04 -6.85
CA GLY A 115 -18.14 -37.00 -6.55
C GLY A 115 -17.67 -38.35 -5.98
N ASN A 116 -16.42 -38.45 -5.52
CA ASN A 116 -15.77 -39.74 -5.32
C ASN A 116 -16.06 -40.33 -3.92
N ALA A 117 -16.82 -41.43 -3.88
CA ALA A 117 -17.25 -42.11 -2.65
C ALA A 117 -16.09 -42.62 -1.78
N ALA A 118 -14.96 -42.99 -2.39
CA ALA A 118 -13.82 -43.60 -1.71
C ALA A 118 -13.08 -42.62 -0.77
N THR A 119 -13.11 -41.32 -1.06
CA THR A 119 -12.42 -40.30 -0.25
C THR A 119 -13.39 -39.46 0.58
N ARG A 120 -14.69 -39.49 0.28
CA ARG A 120 -15.72 -38.66 0.92
C ARG A 120 -16.97 -39.50 1.25
N PRO A 121 -16.98 -40.20 2.40
CA PRO A 121 -18.06 -41.12 2.78
C PRO A 121 -19.46 -40.50 2.73
N MET A 122 -19.59 -39.22 3.12
CA MET A 122 -20.88 -38.51 3.15
C MET A 122 -21.47 -38.20 1.75
N LEU A 123 -20.69 -38.36 0.68
CA LEU A 123 -21.12 -38.11 -0.69
C LEU A 123 -21.33 -39.41 -1.50
N ALA A 124 -21.14 -40.59 -0.89
CA ALA A 124 -21.25 -41.89 -1.57
C ALA A 124 -22.66 -42.17 -2.11
N GLY A 125 -22.76 -42.78 -3.30
CA GLY A 125 -24.02 -43.17 -3.96
C GLY A 125 -24.40 -42.34 -5.21
N PRO A 126 -25.49 -42.68 -5.92
CA PRO A 126 -25.84 -42.05 -7.21
C PRO A 126 -26.23 -40.56 -7.11
N ASP A 127 -26.90 -40.13 -6.04
CA ASP A 127 -27.45 -38.75 -5.94
C ASP A 127 -26.55 -37.77 -5.17
N ALA A 128 -25.29 -37.66 -5.57
CA ALA A 128 -24.31 -36.82 -4.85
C ALA A 128 -24.71 -35.34 -4.81
N MET A 129 -25.33 -34.82 -5.88
CA MET A 129 -25.80 -33.44 -5.95
C MET A 129 -26.91 -33.13 -4.93
N GLU A 130 -27.91 -34.01 -4.81
CA GLU A 130 -29.00 -33.85 -3.86
C GLU A 130 -28.51 -33.93 -2.42
N ARG A 131 -27.60 -34.86 -2.12
CA ARG A 131 -26.97 -34.95 -0.79
C ARG A 131 -26.17 -33.69 -0.44
N ILE A 132 -25.43 -33.13 -1.40
CA ILE A 132 -24.73 -31.85 -1.19
C ILE A 132 -25.74 -30.75 -0.83
N ARG A 133 -26.84 -30.63 -1.57
CA ARG A 133 -27.89 -29.62 -1.29
C ARG A 133 -28.50 -29.81 0.10
N ALA A 134 -28.92 -31.03 0.43
CA ALA A 134 -29.52 -31.34 1.73
C ALA A 134 -28.56 -31.08 2.90
N LEU A 135 -27.27 -31.46 2.76
CA LEU A 135 -26.27 -31.20 3.79
C LEU A 135 -25.95 -29.71 3.94
N LEU A 136 -25.89 -28.94 2.83
CA LEU A 136 -25.70 -27.50 2.88
C LEU A 136 -26.86 -26.81 3.58
N GLU A 137 -28.10 -27.20 3.26
CA GLU A 137 -29.31 -26.68 3.89
C GLU A 137 -29.34 -26.97 5.40
N THR A 138 -29.05 -28.21 5.78
CA THR A 138 -28.98 -28.63 7.19
C THR A 138 -27.89 -27.87 7.96
N ARG A 139 -26.76 -27.56 7.31
CA ARG A 139 -25.60 -26.90 7.95
C ARG A 139 -25.66 -25.38 7.90
N ALA A 140 -26.53 -24.79 7.08
CA ALA A 140 -26.62 -23.34 6.88
C ALA A 140 -26.78 -22.55 8.21
N PRO A 141 -27.62 -22.98 9.18
CA PRO A 141 -27.76 -22.25 10.45
C PRO A 141 -26.47 -22.21 11.29
N TYR A 142 -25.61 -23.22 11.15
CA TYR A 142 -24.33 -23.28 11.86
C TYR A 142 -23.27 -22.43 11.17
N TYR A 143 -23.20 -22.50 9.83
CA TYR A 143 -22.27 -21.66 9.06
C TYR A 143 -22.61 -20.16 9.14
N ALA A 144 -23.89 -19.81 9.27
CA ALA A 144 -24.35 -18.43 9.43
C ALA A 144 -23.84 -17.76 10.73
N GLN A 145 -23.32 -18.54 11.68
CA GLN A 145 -22.76 -18.01 12.93
C GLN A 145 -21.31 -17.52 12.76
N ALA A 146 -20.68 -17.65 11.60
CA ALA A 146 -19.36 -17.07 11.34
C ALA A 146 -19.38 -15.54 11.43
N ASP A 147 -18.24 -14.94 11.78
CA ASP A 147 -18.09 -13.48 11.81
C ASP A 147 -18.14 -12.91 10.38
N PHE A 148 -17.57 -13.65 9.42
CA PHE A 148 -17.60 -13.29 7.99
C PHE A 148 -17.90 -14.50 7.10
N SER A 149 -18.53 -14.24 5.96
CA SER A 149 -18.77 -15.26 4.92
C SER A 149 -18.17 -14.84 3.57
N VAL A 150 -17.39 -15.71 2.94
CA VAL A 150 -16.73 -15.48 1.65
C VAL A 150 -17.16 -16.52 0.63
N ASN A 151 -17.79 -16.05 -0.45
CA ASN A 151 -18.14 -16.89 -1.59
C ASN A 151 -16.89 -17.20 -2.44
N THR A 152 -16.63 -18.49 -2.65
CA THR A 152 -15.50 -19.07 -3.37
C THR A 152 -15.87 -19.67 -4.74
N THR A 153 -17.15 -19.59 -5.13
CA THR A 153 -17.67 -19.99 -6.44
C THR A 153 -16.95 -19.21 -7.53
N ASP A 154 -16.41 -19.93 -8.51
CA ASP A 154 -15.69 -19.38 -9.67
C ASP A 154 -14.54 -18.42 -9.34
N LYS A 155 -14.01 -18.51 -8.11
CA LYS A 155 -12.85 -17.75 -7.65
C LYS A 155 -11.68 -18.67 -7.43
N ASP A 156 -10.50 -18.21 -7.81
CA ASP A 156 -9.26 -18.85 -7.44
C ASP A 156 -8.95 -18.60 -5.94
N VAL A 157 -8.09 -19.46 -5.37
CA VAL A 157 -7.74 -19.42 -3.94
C VAL A 157 -7.02 -18.14 -3.50
N TYR A 158 -6.33 -17.45 -4.42
CA TYR A 158 -5.66 -16.18 -4.12
C TYR A 158 -6.68 -15.04 -4.02
N CYS A 159 -7.69 -15.01 -4.91
CA CYS A 159 -8.81 -14.08 -4.79
C CYS A 159 -9.55 -14.25 -3.46
N VAL A 160 -9.83 -15.48 -3.06
CA VAL A 160 -10.51 -15.78 -1.78
C VAL A 160 -9.65 -15.34 -0.59
N ALA A 161 -8.36 -15.72 -0.55
CA ALA A 161 -7.47 -15.33 0.54
C ALA A 161 -7.29 -13.80 0.62
N ARG A 162 -7.19 -13.09 -0.51
CA ARG A 162 -7.17 -11.62 -0.53
C ARG A 162 -8.44 -11.04 0.10
N ASN A 163 -9.62 -11.52 -0.28
CA ASN A 163 -10.88 -10.99 0.26
C ASN A 163 -10.95 -11.16 1.78
N ILE A 164 -10.47 -12.31 2.28
CA ILE A 164 -10.38 -12.55 3.73
C ILE A 164 -9.41 -11.58 4.38
N LEU A 165 -8.22 -11.37 3.81
CA LEU A 165 -7.28 -10.40 4.37
C LEU A 165 -7.88 -9.00 4.43
N VAL A 166 -8.62 -8.57 3.39
CA VAL A 166 -9.31 -7.28 3.39
C VAL A 166 -10.39 -7.21 4.47
N MET A 167 -11.14 -8.28 4.69
CA MET A 167 -12.16 -8.35 5.76
C MET A 167 -11.54 -8.37 7.17
N LEU A 168 -10.39 -9.03 7.34
CA LEU A 168 -9.66 -9.06 8.60
C LEU A 168 -8.97 -7.73 8.92
N ASP A 169 -8.78 -6.89 7.91
CA ASP A 169 -8.14 -5.58 8.02
C ASP A 169 -9.09 -4.50 8.59
N ASP A 170 -10.12 -4.92 9.36
CA ASP A 170 -11.32 -4.22 9.87
C ASP A 170 -11.03 -2.91 10.65
N GLY A 171 -10.30 -1.98 10.02
CA GLY A 171 -9.86 -0.69 10.54
C GLY A 171 -8.35 -0.42 10.56
N ALA A 172 -7.49 -1.43 10.36
CA ALA A 172 -6.03 -1.26 10.43
C ALA A 172 -5.39 -0.86 9.09
N GLY A 173 -6.00 -1.24 7.97
CA GLY A 173 -5.62 -0.80 6.63
C GLY A 173 -6.64 0.15 6.02
N ARG A 174 -6.19 1.24 5.36
CA ARG A 174 -7.05 2.11 4.56
C ARG A 174 -6.85 1.86 3.07
N ASN A 175 -7.95 1.84 2.33
CA ASN A 175 -7.92 1.79 0.86
C ASN A 175 -8.46 3.11 0.29
N ILE A 176 -7.64 3.81 -0.49
CA ILE A 176 -8.01 5.06 -1.13
C ILE A 176 -8.04 4.84 -2.64
N ARG A 177 -9.20 5.11 -3.25
CA ARG A 177 -9.38 5.02 -4.70
C ARG A 177 -8.88 6.31 -5.36
N VAL A 178 -7.98 6.19 -6.34
CA VAL A 178 -7.66 7.25 -7.28
C VAL A 178 -8.54 7.05 -8.51
N ASP A 179 -9.53 7.93 -8.68
CA ASP A 179 -10.56 7.78 -9.71
C ASP A 179 -10.14 8.49 -10.99
N LEU A 180 -9.73 7.68 -11.97
CA LEU A 180 -9.30 8.11 -13.29
C LEU A 180 -10.17 7.40 -14.34
N ARG A 181 -10.46 8.10 -15.44
CA ARG A 181 -11.39 7.61 -16.48
C ARG A 181 -11.07 6.20 -16.97
N GLU A 182 -9.80 5.91 -17.23
CA GLU A 182 -9.38 4.63 -17.84
C GLU A 182 -8.40 3.82 -16.98
N ALA A 183 -7.71 4.47 -16.03
CA ALA A 183 -6.57 3.89 -15.32
C ALA A 183 -6.70 4.02 -13.79
N SER A 184 -7.93 3.97 -13.27
CA SER A 184 -8.19 4.03 -11.83
C SER A 184 -7.48 2.92 -11.06
N TYR A 185 -6.93 3.26 -9.89
CA TYR A 185 -6.19 2.31 -9.06
C TYR A 185 -6.41 2.57 -7.56
N ASP A 186 -5.99 1.60 -6.76
CA ASP A 186 -6.12 1.62 -5.30
C ASP A 186 -4.77 1.89 -4.63
N ILE A 187 -4.76 2.80 -3.65
CA ILE A 187 -3.67 2.98 -2.69
C ILE A 187 -4.07 2.23 -1.41
N ARG A 188 -3.31 1.19 -1.08
CA ARG A 188 -3.49 0.41 0.15
C ARG A 188 -2.46 0.85 1.18
N ILE A 189 -2.93 1.29 2.33
CA ILE A 189 -2.12 1.84 3.41
C ILE A 189 -2.33 0.98 4.65
N GLY A 190 -1.27 0.50 5.27
CA GLY A 190 -1.39 -0.27 6.50
C GLY A 190 -0.07 -0.94 6.91
N GLU A 191 -0.14 -1.76 7.94
CA GLU A 191 0.98 -2.59 8.39
C GLU A 191 0.94 -3.98 7.71
N GLY A 192 2.10 -4.62 7.60
CA GLY A 192 2.23 -5.99 7.10
C GLY A 192 1.84 -6.18 5.63
N LEU A 193 1.96 -5.14 4.79
CA LEU A 193 1.63 -5.26 3.37
C LEU A 193 2.72 -5.99 2.57
N LEU A 194 3.99 -5.85 2.93
CA LEU A 194 5.10 -6.49 2.20
C LEU A 194 5.02 -8.04 2.21
N PRO A 195 4.77 -8.72 3.35
CA PRO A 195 4.57 -10.17 3.35
C PRO A 195 3.35 -10.64 2.54
N ARG A 196 2.40 -9.74 2.27
CA ARG A 196 1.15 -10.03 1.54
C ARG A 196 1.26 -9.71 0.04
N ILE A 197 2.34 -9.08 -0.43
CA ILE A 197 2.43 -8.52 -1.78
C ILE A 197 2.12 -9.55 -2.88
N GLY A 198 2.67 -10.77 -2.80
CA GLY A 198 2.44 -11.80 -3.82
C GLY A 198 0.96 -12.14 -3.97
N LEU A 199 0.24 -12.27 -2.85
CA LEU A 199 -1.20 -12.53 -2.85
C LEU A 199 -1.99 -11.33 -3.42
N LEU A 200 -1.60 -10.11 -3.06
CA LEU A 200 -2.21 -8.90 -3.58
C LEU A 200 -2.04 -8.76 -5.11
N LEU A 201 -0.86 -9.13 -5.63
CA LEU A 201 -0.58 -9.10 -7.08
C LEU A 201 -1.31 -10.18 -7.86
N ARG A 202 -1.50 -11.37 -7.27
CA ARG A 202 -2.29 -12.44 -7.90
C ARG A 202 -3.72 -12.04 -8.20
N ALA A 203 -4.31 -11.17 -7.38
CA ALA A 203 -5.66 -10.69 -7.62
C ALA A 203 -5.79 -9.84 -8.89
N PHE A 204 -4.69 -9.32 -9.44
CA PHE A 204 -4.64 -8.68 -10.76
C PHE A 204 -4.40 -9.67 -11.90
N ARG A 205 -4.50 -10.99 -11.63
CA ARG A 205 -4.26 -12.08 -12.59
C ARG A 205 -2.85 -12.07 -13.21
N LEU A 206 -1.90 -11.50 -12.48
CA LEU A 206 -0.49 -11.50 -12.88
C LEU A 206 0.14 -12.87 -12.61
N THR A 207 1.10 -13.24 -13.45
CA THR A 207 1.78 -14.54 -13.44
C THR A 207 3.23 -14.38 -13.88
N GLY A 208 4.07 -15.37 -13.63
CA GLY A 208 5.42 -15.43 -14.20
C GLY A 208 6.46 -14.67 -13.37
N ARG A 209 7.35 -13.97 -14.06
CA ARG A 209 8.49 -13.27 -13.43
C ARG A 209 8.07 -11.91 -12.92
N ALA A 210 8.49 -11.60 -11.69
CA ALA A 210 8.26 -10.31 -11.05
C ALA A 210 9.59 -9.60 -10.86
N LEU A 211 9.80 -8.48 -11.53
CA LEU A 211 11.01 -7.67 -11.34
C LEU A 211 10.82 -6.73 -10.16
N VAL A 212 11.63 -6.91 -9.12
CA VAL A 212 11.74 -5.99 -7.98
C VAL A 212 12.90 -5.06 -8.25
N VAL A 213 12.61 -3.78 -8.46
CA VAL A 213 13.63 -2.74 -8.63
C VAL A 213 13.82 -2.04 -7.29
N THR A 214 15.05 -1.99 -6.81
CA THR A 214 15.39 -1.40 -5.51
C THR A 214 16.87 -1.02 -5.45
N HIS A 215 17.34 -0.55 -4.29
CA HIS A 215 18.77 -0.33 -4.03
C HIS A 215 19.24 -1.16 -2.82
N ARG A 216 20.56 -1.20 -2.63
CA ARG A 216 21.22 -2.14 -1.72
C ARG A 216 20.74 -2.04 -0.26
N SER A 217 20.58 -0.84 0.30
CA SER A 217 20.14 -0.70 1.70
C SER A 217 18.71 -1.20 1.91
N ILE A 218 17.77 -0.87 1.00
CA ILE A 218 16.38 -1.34 1.06
C ILE A 218 16.30 -2.85 0.83
N ARG A 219 17.07 -3.41 -0.12
CA ARG A 219 17.12 -4.86 -0.33
C ARG A 219 17.57 -5.61 0.92
N ARG A 220 18.58 -5.11 1.63
CA ARG A 220 19.08 -5.74 2.86
C ARG A 220 18.01 -5.86 3.94
N ILE A 221 17.05 -4.93 3.98
CA ILE A 221 15.99 -4.89 4.99
C ILE A 221 14.75 -5.67 4.54
N TYR A 222 14.32 -5.48 3.29
CA TYR A 222 13.00 -5.98 2.81
C TYR A 222 13.08 -7.03 1.69
N GLY A 223 14.26 -7.29 1.14
CA GLY A 223 14.44 -8.18 -0.01
C GLY A 223 13.95 -9.59 0.26
N GLU A 224 14.34 -10.20 1.38
CA GLU A 224 13.94 -11.55 1.76
C GLU A 224 12.41 -11.67 1.92
N VAL A 225 11.78 -10.69 2.59
CA VAL A 225 10.34 -10.66 2.84
C VAL A 225 9.57 -10.64 1.51
N ILE A 226 9.95 -9.76 0.59
CA ILE A 226 9.26 -9.61 -0.70
C ILE A 226 9.52 -10.80 -1.61
N GLU A 227 10.77 -11.27 -1.72
CA GLU A 227 11.10 -12.44 -2.52
C GLU A 227 10.34 -13.68 -2.04
N THR A 228 10.24 -13.88 -0.72
CA THR A 228 9.49 -14.97 -0.10
C THR A 228 8.00 -14.86 -0.39
N ALA A 229 7.40 -13.68 -0.18
CA ALA A 229 5.97 -13.44 -0.45
C ALA A 229 5.61 -13.68 -1.94
N LEU A 230 6.49 -13.27 -2.86
CA LEU A 230 6.33 -13.51 -4.30
C LEU A 230 6.42 -15.00 -4.64
N ARG A 231 7.42 -15.73 -4.10
CA ARG A 231 7.56 -17.18 -4.31
C ARG A 231 6.37 -17.98 -3.77
N GLN A 232 5.87 -17.62 -2.57
CA GLN A 232 4.67 -18.25 -1.99
C GLN A 232 3.43 -18.06 -2.90
N ALA A 233 3.37 -16.91 -3.57
CA ALA A 233 2.36 -16.64 -4.59
C ALA A 233 2.74 -17.19 -5.98
N ARG A 234 3.75 -18.05 -6.10
CA ARG A 234 4.21 -18.69 -7.35
C ARG A 234 4.69 -17.72 -8.44
N PHE A 235 5.19 -16.55 -8.05
CA PHE A 235 5.99 -15.72 -8.96
C PHE A 235 7.46 -16.18 -8.94
N GLU A 236 8.18 -15.89 -10.02
CA GLU A 236 9.64 -15.99 -10.08
C GLU A 236 10.23 -14.58 -9.80
N PRO A 237 10.64 -14.25 -8.56
CA PRO A 237 11.19 -12.93 -8.29
C PRO A 237 12.57 -12.77 -8.92
N VAL A 238 12.77 -11.63 -9.58
CA VAL A 238 14.04 -11.15 -10.11
C VAL A 238 14.32 -9.82 -9.44
N VAL A 239 15.53 -9.61 -8.91
CA VAL A 239 15.89 -8.35 -8.26
C VAL A 239 16.87 -7.58 -9.14
N ALA A 240 16.51 -6.34 -9.49
CA ALA A 240 17.42 -5.37 -10.11
C ALA A 240 17.83 -4.34 -9.05
N GLU A 241 19.11 -4.38 -8.66
CA GLU A 241 19.71 -3.38 -7.79
C GLU A 241 20.22 -2.19 -8.60
N ILE A 242 19.71 -1.01 -8.28
CA ILE A 242 20.20 0.28 -8.74
C ILE A 242 21.00 0.93 -7.59
N PRO A 243 22.12 1.62 -7.87
CA PRO A 243 22.81 2.40 -6.84
C PRO A 243 21.89 3.44 -6.18
N GLU A 244 22.33 4.00 -5.05
CA GLU A 244 21.57 5.03 -4.34
C GLU A 244 21.83 6.43 -4.92
N GLY A 245 20.85 7.32 -4.78
CA GLY A 245 20.96 8.74 -5.10
C GLY A 245 20.24 9.19 -6.36
N GLU A 246 19.92 10.49 -6.40
CA GLU A 246 19.18 11.14 -7.51
C GLU A 246 19.88 10.96 -8.87
N SER A 247 21.22 10.86 -8.89
CA SER A 247 22.00 10.64 -10.13
C SER A 247 21.61 9.35 -10.88
N GLN A 248 21.00 8.39 -10.18
CA GLN A 248 20.52 7.15 -10.80
C GLN A 248 19.18 7.31 -11.51
N LYS A 249 18.49 8.43 -11.32
CA LYS A 249 17.27 8.78 -12.03
C LYS A 249 17.59 9.21 -13.46
N SER A 250 18.10 8.29 -14.29
CA SER A 250 18.68 8.62 -15.60
C SER A 250 18.32 7.59 -16.67
N LEU A 251 18.44 7.99 -17.95
CA LEU A 251 18.23 7.10 -19.09
C LEU A 251 19.17 5.88 -19.09
N SER A 252 20.40 6.03 -18.57
CA SER A 252 21.34 4.91 -18.48
C SER A 252 20.89 3.87 -17.46
N SER A 253 20.32 4.29 -16.32
CA SER A 253 19.67 3.36 -15.38
C SER A 253 18.43 2.71 -15.98
N ALA A 254 17.62 3.45 -16.73
CA ALA A 254 16.47 2.88 -17.42
C ALA A 254 16.90 1.81 -18.43
N SER A 255 18.00 2.05 -19.16
CA SER A 255 18.60 1.05 -20.06
C SER A 255 18.98 -0.24 -19.33
N ARG A 256 19.63 -0.15 -18.17
CA ARG A 256 19.97 -1.32 -17.34
C ARG A 256 18.73 -2.11 -16.90
N LEU A 257 17.63 -1.42 -16.62
CA LEU A 257 16.35 -2.09 -16.32
C LEU A 257 15.78 -2.81 -17.55
N TYR A 258 15.88 -2.23 -18.75
CA TYR A 258 15.49 -2.92 -19.98
C TYR A 258 16.33 -4.17 -20.21
N ASP A 259 17.65 -4.10 -20.01
CA ASP A 259 18.55 -5.25 -20.14
C ASP A 259 18.17 -6.37 -19.15
N ALA A 260 17.89 -6.03 -17.89
CA ALA A 260 17.41 -6.98 -16.90
C ALA A 260 16.09 -7.65 -17.35
N MET A 261 15.11 -6.88 -17.81
CA MET A 261 13.84 -7.42 -18.29
C MET A 261 14.01 -8.34 -19.52
N LEU A 262 14.88 -7.97 -20.47
CA LEU A 262 15.19 -8.79 -21.66
C LEU A 262 15.91 -10.09 -21.30
N ASN A 263 16.95 -10.02 -20.46
CA ASN A 263 17.73 -11.17 -20.02
C ASN A 263 16.87 -12.20 -19.29
N HIS A 264 15.92 -11.72 -18.48
CA HIS A 264 14.95 -12.55 -17.79
C HIS A 264 13.69 -12.83 -18.62
N ARG A 265 13.68 -12.51 -19.92
CA ARG A 265 12.56 -12.77 -20.86
C ARG A 265 11.20 -12.40 -20.26
N MET A 266 11.11 -11.22 -19.65
CA MET A 266 9.84 -10.71 -19.15
C MET A 266 8.89 -10.42 -20.30
N ASP A 267 7.60 -10.56 -20.02
CA ASP A 267 6.52 -10.39 -20.99
C ASP A 267 5.53 -9.30 -20.55
N ARG A 268 4.47 -9.09 -21.36
CA ARG A 268 3.44 -8.08 -21.10
C ARG A 268 2.62 -8.29 -19.82
N ARG A 269 2.73 -9.44 -19.15
CA ARG A 269 2.02 -9.73 -17.88
C ARG A 269 2.95 -9.74 -16.68
N SER A 270 4.25 -9.61 -16.91
CA SER A 270 5.27 -9.62 -15.87
C SER A 270 5.21 -8.31 -15.07
N PRO A 271 4.98 -8.33 -13.74
CA PRO A 271 4.98 -7.12 -12.94
C PRO A 271 6.38 -6.55 -12.73
N VAL A 272 6.47 -5.22 -12.79
CA VAL A 272 7.61 -4.45 -12.30
C VAL A 272 7.20 -3.73 -11.02
N ILE A 273 7.95 -4.00 -9.95
CA ILE A 273 7.66 -3.56 -8.58
C ILE A 273 8.75 -2.56 -8.19
N ALA A 274 8.36 -1.31 -7.96
CA ALA A 274 9.25 -0.28 -7.43
C ALA A 274 9.27 -0.35 -5.91
N LEU A 275 10.36 -0.83 -5.32
CA LEU A 275 10.56 -0.90 -3.88
C LEU A 275 11.61 0.13 -3.45
N GLY A 276 11.17 1.29 -2.96
CA GLY A 276 12.08 2.37 -2.56
C GLY A 276 11.38 3.73 -2.42
N GLY A 277 12.18 4.80 -2.39
CA GLY A 277 11.71 6.19 -2.43
C GLY A 277 11.33 6.67 -3.85
N GLY A 278 11.16 7.98 -4.01
CA GLY A 278 10.70 8.61 -5.26
C GLY A 278 11.60 8.31 -6.48
N VAL A 279 12.92 8.26 -6.30
CA VAL A 279 13.88 7.92 -7.37
C VAL A 279 13.60 6.54 -7.97
N ILE A 280 13.44 5.53 -7.12
CA ILE A 280 13.13 4.16 -7.56
C ILE A 280 11.74 4.12 -8.18
N GLY A 281 10.75 4.81 -7.59
CA GLY A 281 9.39 4.93 -8.11
C GLY A 281 9.36 5.45 -9.54
N ASP A 282 9.98 6.61 -9.78
CA ASP A 282 9.97 7.29 -11.07
C ASP A 282 10.77 6.53 -12.14
N LEU A 283 11.98 6.09 -11.81
CA LEU A 283 12.82 5.32 -12.74
C LEU A 283 12.14 4.02 -13.18
N THR A 284 11.60 3.28 -12.21
CA THR A 284 10.94 1.99 -12.46
C THR A 284 9.64 2.18 -13.22
N GLY A 285 8.85 3.18 -12.84
CA GLY A 285 7.61 3.52 -13.53
C GLY A 285 7.86 3.94 -14.97
N PHE A 286 8.90 4.76 -15.23
CA PHE A 286 9.31 5.14 -16.58
C PHE A 286 9.72 3.92 -17.39
N ALA A 287 10.54 3.04 -16.82
CA ALA A 287 10.95 1.81 -17.50
C ALA A 287 9.76 0.88 -17.80
N ALA A 288 8.80 0.76 -16.88
CA ALA A 288 7.59 -0.03 -17.08
C ALA A 288 6.66 0.56 -18.15
N ALA A 289 6.59 1.90 -18.25
CA ALA A 289 5.78 2.61 -19.25
C ALA A 289 6.29 2.39 -20.68
N THR A 290 7.61 2.32 -20.85
CA THR A 290 8.25 2.28 -22.18
C THR A 290 8.59 0.87 -22.63
N TYR A 291 8.90 -0.05 -21.71
CA TYR A 291 9.20 -1.44 -22.04
C TYR A 291 7.97 -2.13 -22.63
N MET A 292 8.12 -2.74 -23.81
CA MET A 292 7.01 -3.32 -24.60
C MET A 292 5.81 -2.37 -24.83
N ARG A 293 6.04 -1.05 -24.72
CA ARG A 293 5.00 0.00 -24.75
C ARG A 293 4.01 -0.07 -23.58
N GLY A 294 4.47 -0.55 -22.42
CA GLY A 294 3.67 -0.63 -21.20
C GLY A 294 3.54 -2.06 -20.69
N ILE A 295 4.01 -2.30 -19.48
CA ILE A 295 3.79 -3.53 -18.71
C ILE A 295 3.30 -3.22 -17.27
N PRO A 296 2.68 -4.17 -16.57
CA PRO A 296 2.18 -3.99 -15.21
C PRO A 296 3.19 -3.36 -14.25
N PHE A 297 2.81 -2.24 -13.63
CA PHE A 297 3.64 -1.47 -12.70
C PHE A 297 3.01 -1.43 -11.31
N VAL A 298 3.81 -1.59 -10.25
CA VAL A 298 3.38 -1.56 -8.86
C VAL A 298 4.33 -0.66 -8.06
N GLN A 299 3.77 0.24 -7.26
CA GLN A 299 4.55 1.08 -6.35
C GLN A 299 4.52 0.53 -4.93
N VAL A 300 5.69 0.44 -4.31
CA VAL A 300 5.88 0.05 -2.91
C VAL A 300 6.79 1.10 -2.24
N PRO A 301 6.24 2.29 -1.94
CA PRO A 301 7.02 3.41 -1.41
C PRO A 301 7.52 3.16 0.02
N THR A 302 8.82 3.35 0.25
CA THR A 302 9.48 3.09 1.55
C THR A 302 9.96 4.35 2.27
N THR A 303 9.73 5.53 1.71
CA THR A 303 10.00 6.83 2.36
C THR A 303 8.71 7.58 2.58
N LEU A 304 8.62 8.40 3.64
CA LEU A 304 7.40 9.17 3.90
C LEU A 304 7.02 10.05 2.70
N LEU A 305 8.00 10.73 2.10
CA LEU A 305 7.81 11.54 0.89
C LEU A 305 7.18 10.74 -0.25
N ALA A 306 7.69 9.54 -0.52
CA ALA A 306 7.15 8.70 -1.58
C ALA A 306 5.74 8.19 -1.25
N GLN A 307 5.47 7.88 0.02
CA GLN A 307 4.16 7.38 0.47
C GLN A 307 3.07 8.46 0.33
N VAL A 308 3.37 9.71 0.67
CA VAL A 308 2.38 10.80 0.70
C VAL A 308 2.30 11.62 -0.58
N ASP A 309 3.36 11.61 -1.39
CA ASP A 309 3.45 12.40 -2.61
C ASP A 309 3.86 11.52 -3.80
N ALA A 310 5.15 11.21 -3.99
CA ALA A 310 5.68 10.73 -5.27
C ALA A 310 4.98 9.49 -5.87
N SER A 311 4.43 8.60 -5.04
CA SER A 311 3.76 7.38 -5.52
C SER A 311 2.35 7.58 -6.10
N VAL A 312 1.78 8.79 -5.97
CA VAL A 312 0.42 9.10 -6.40
C VAL A 312 0.41 10.00 -7.64
N GLY A 313 -0.40 9.66 -8.64
CA GLY A 313 -0.70 10.53 -9.78
C GLY A 313 0.16 10.33 -11.03
N GLY A 314 0.83 9.19 -11.15
CA GLY A 314 1.29 8.62 -12.42
C GLY A 314 2.40 9.36 -13.17
N LYS A 315 2.97 10.43 -12.61
CA LYS A 315 4.14 11.07 -13.22
C LYS A 315 5.35 10.19 -12.95
N VAL A 316 5.93 9.66 -14.01
CA VAL A 316 7.15 8.85 -13.95
C VAL A 316 8.17 9.44 -14.90
N ALA A 317 9.40 9.62 -14.46
CA ALA A 317 10.39 10.36 -15.24
C ALA A 317 11.82 9.97 -14.90
N VAL A 318 12.71 10.34 -15.82
CA VAL A 318 14.15 10.38 -15.61
C VAL A 318 14.69 11.78 -15.88
N ASP A 319 15.82 12.08 -15.26
CA ASP A 319 16.56 13.32 -15.42
C ASP A 319 17.44 13.28 -16.65
N HIS A 320 17.68 14.48 -17.18
CA HIS A 320 18.70 14.74 -18.19
C HIS A 320 19.79 15.63 -17.54
N PRO A 321 21.05 15.60 -17.98
CA PRO A 321 22.08 16.53 -17.47
C PRO A 321 21.75 18.03 -17.56
N ARG A 322 20.67 18.39 -18.27
CA ARG A 322 20.18 19.76 -18.46
C ARG A 322 18.94 20.09 -17.63
N GLY A 323 18.44 19.15 -16.82
CA GLY A 323 17.30 19.39 -15.94
C GLY A 323 16.64 18.11 -15.43
N LYS A 324 15.97 18.25 -14.28
CA LYS A 324 15.23 17.18 -13.62
C LYS A 324 13.88 16.89 -14.30
N ASN A 325 13.45 15.64 -14.28
CA ASN A 325 12.13 15.18 -14.73
C ASN A 325 11.76 15.67 -16.15
N LEU A 326 12.74 15.82 -17.04
CA LEU A 326 12.50 16.34 -18.38
C LEU A 326 11.93 15.28 -19.33
N ILE A 327 12.22 14.00 -19.06
CA ILE A 327 11.92 12.89 -19.95
C ILE A 327 11.07 11.90 -19.14
N GLY A 328 9.81 11.69 -19.52
CA GLY A 328 8.90 10.90 -18.71
C GLY A 328 7.62 10.52 -19.43
N ALA A 329 6.70 9.91 -18.68
CA ALA A 329 5.37 9.53 -19.12
C ALA A 329 4.35 9.76 -17.98
N PHE A 330 3.08 9.88 -18.35
CA PHE A 330 1.98 9.66 -17.42
C PHE A 330 1.62 8.18 -17.48
N TYR A 331 2.01 7.41 -16.46
CA TYR A 331 1.82 5.96 -16.39
C TYR A 331 1.37 5.55 -14.99
N GLN A 332 0.13 5.08 -14.87
CA GLN A 332 -0.48 4.74 -13.59
C GLN A 332 -0.03 3.34 -13.12
N PRO A 333 0.24 3.15 -11.82
CA PRO A 333 0.44 1.83 -11.27
C PRO A 333 -0.88 1.05 -11.22
N LEU A 334 -0.81 -0.29 -11.18
CA LEU A 334 -1.96 -1.14 -10.87
C LEU A 334 -2.45 -0.93 -9.43
N THR A 335 -1.52 -0.65 -8.52
CA THR A 335 -1.79 -0.34 -7.11
C THR A 335 -0.55 0.28 -6.47
N VAL A 336 -0.76 1.05 -5.42
CA VAL A 336 0.29 1.55 -4.53
C VAL A 336 0.14 0.84 -3.18
N LEU A 337 1.21 0.21 -2.69
CA LEU A 337 1.23 -0.51 -1.42
C LEU A 337 2.09 0.23 -0.40
N VAL A 338 1.43 1.01 0.45
CA VAL A 338 2.04 1.86 1.47
C VAL A 338 2.14 1.08 2.79
N SER A 339 3.23 0.34 2.97
CA SER A 339 3.49 -0.41 4.20
C SER A 339 4.11 0.53 5.25
N LEU A 340 3.35 0.88 6.29
CA LEU A 340 3.79 1.84 7.32
C LEU A 340 4.99 1.35 8.13
N ASP A 341 5.16 0.03 8.24
CA ASP A 341 6.32 -0.59 8.91
C ASP A 341 7.66 -0.14 8.29
N THR A 342 7.64 0.27 7.02
CA THR A 342 8.85 0.72 6.33
C THR A 342 9.42 2.02 6.89
N LEU A 343 8.57 2.85 7.52
CA LEU A 343 9.01 4.08 8.18
C LEU A 343 9.80 3.81 9.47
N GLY A 344 9.67 2.59 10.04
CA GLY A 344 10.41 2.17 11.23
C GLY A 344 11.92 2.11 11.04
N THR A 345 12.41 1.90 9.81
CA THR A 345 13.85 1.89 9.49
C THR A 345 14.31 3.10 8.68
N LEU A 346 13.40 4.04 8.37
CA LEU A 346 13.72 5.24 7.60
C LEU A 346 14.58 6.17 8.46
N PRO A 347 15.70 6.74 7.96
CA PRO A 347 16.48 7.73 8.72
C PRO A 347 15.64 8.94 9.14
N ASP A 348 15.94 9.52 10.30
CA ASP A 348 15.16 10.63 10.87
C ASP A 348 15.10 11.85 9.92
N HIS A 349 16.19 12.19 9.24
CA HIS A 349 16.22 13.31 8.31
C HIS A 349 15.31 13.09 7.10
N GLU A 350 15.22 11.86 6.58
CA GLU A 350 14.30 11.50 5.49
C GLU A 350 12.83 11.54 5.94
N LEU A 351 12.55 11.11 7.19
CA LEU A 351 11.21 11.24 7.78
C LEU A 351 10.80 12.72 7.88
N ARG A 352 11.70 13.57 8.38
CA ARG A 352 11.47 15.03 8.46
C ARG A 352 11.28 15.64 7.09
N ALA A 353 12.13 15.31 6.11
CA ALA A 353 12.00 15.78 4.73
C ALA A 353 10.62 15.42 4.14
N GLY A 354 10.14 14.19 4.35
CA GLY A 354 8.79 13.81 3.93
C GLY A 354 7.67 14.57 4.63
N MET A 355 7.87 15.03 5.87
CA MET A 355 6.90 15.80 6.63
C MET A 355 6.60 17.16 6.02
N ALA A 356 7.52 17.73 5.22
CA ALA A 356 7.28 18.97 4.50
C ALA A 356 6.07 18.84 3.56
N GLU A 357 5.96 17.72 2.84
CA GLU A 357 4.83 17.46 1.94
C GLU A 357 3.53 17.19 2.71
N VAL A 358 3.62 16.56 3.89
CA VAL A 358 2.46 16.38 4.77
C VAL A 358 1.91 17.72 5.26
N ILE A 359 2.79 18.64 5.69
CA ILE A 359 2.44 20.00 6.09
C ILE A 359 1.83 20.78 4.92
N LYS A 360 2.41 20.65 3.71
CA LYS A 360 1.91 21.27 2.48
C LYS A 360 0.43 20.95 2.29
N TYR A 361 0.01 19.69 2.41
CA TYR A 361 -1.41 19.32 2.23
C TYR A 361 -2.36 20.02 3.21
N GLY A 362 -1.95 20.21 4.46
CA GLY A 362 -2.73 20.98 5.43
C GLY A 362 -2.90 22.44 5.02
N VAL A 363 -1.84 23.06 4.48
CA VAL A 363 -1.91 24.47 4.03
C VAL A 363 -2.75 24.62 2.77
N ILE A 364 -2.63 23.72 1.80
CA ILE A 364 -3.25 23.91 0.47
C ILE A 364 -4.72 23.44 0.39
N ALA A 365 -5.17 22.57 1.30
CA ALA A 365 -6.46 21.89 1.12
C ALA A 365 -7.25 21.61 2.41
N ASP A 366 -6.60 21.53 3.59
CA ASP A 366 -7.31 21.07 4.79
C ASP A 366 -6.79 21.72 6.10
N ALA A 367 -7.53 22.72 6.57
CA ALA A 367 -7.25 23.40 7.83
C ALA A 367 -7.37 22.50 9.07
N GLY A 368 -8.28 21.51 9.04
CA GLY A 368 -8.43 20.55 10.13
C GLY A 368 -7.24 19.61 10.21
N PHE A 369 -6.73 19.16 9.06
CA PHE A 369 -5.51 18.37 8.97
C PHE A 369 -4.27 19.15 9.43
N PHE A 370 -4.18 20.44 9.08
CA PHE A 370 -3.14 21.33 9.59
C PHE A 370 -3.18 21.44 11.13
N ALA A 371 -4.36 21.63 11.72
CA ALA A 371 -4.52 21.68 13.17
C ALA A 371 -4.17 20.33 13.84
N TYR A 372 -4.50 19.21 13.20
CA TYR A 372 -4.10 17.89 13.67
C TYR A 372 -2.57 17.72 13.69
N LEU A 373 -1.87 18.21 12.67
CA LEU A 373 -0.40 18.24 12.63
C LEU A 373 0.16 19.09 13.77
N GLU A 374 -0.38 20.29 14.01
CA GLU A 374 0.03 21.13 15.16
C GLU A 374 -0.11 20.41 16.50
N ALA A 375 -1.08 19.51 16.65
CA ALA A 375 -1.27 18.75 17.89
C ALA A 375 -0.41 17.47 17.99
N ASN A 376 0.09 16.92 16.88
CA ASN A 376 0.67 15.57 16.84
C ASN A 376 2.04 15.46 16.17
N ILE A 377 2.66 16.56 15.75
CA ILE A 377 3.93 16.53 15.00
C ILE A 377 5.05 15.79 15.77
N GLU A 378 5.18 15.98 17.08
CA GLU A 378 6.20 15.27 17.88
C GLU A 378 5.95 13.76 17.91
N ARG A 379 4.68 13.34 18.03
CA ARG A 379 4.31 11.92 17.98
C ARG A 379 4.59 11.32 16.60
N ALA A 380 4.37 12.09 15.53
CA ALA A 380 4.69 11.67 14.18
C ALA A 380 6.20 11.47 13.99
N LEU A 381 7.03 12.38 14.52
CA LEU A 381 8.49 12.26 14.50
C LEU A 381 8.99 11.06 15.34
N LEU A 382 8.26 10.69 16.39
CA LEU A 382 8.49 9.47 17.16
C LEU A 382 7.87 8.21 16.51
N ARG A 383 7.34 8.32 15.28
CA ARG A 383 6.76 7.23 14.49
C ARG A 383 5.58 6.53 15.17
N ASP A 384 4.74 7.28 15.88
CA ASP A 384 3.48 6.76 16.43
C ASP A 384 2.62 6.15 15.29
N PRO A 385 2.29 4.84 15.33
CA PRO A 385 1.61 4.17 14.22
C PRO A 385 0.26 4.78 13.85
N ALA A 386 -0.55 5.16 14.85
CA ALA A 386 -1.86 5.73 14.63
C ALA A 386 -1.77 7.12 14.00
N VAL A 387 -0.81 7.94 14.45
CA VAL A 387 -0.54 9.25 13.86
C VAL A 387 -0.03 9.10 12.44
N LEU A 388 0.99 8.28 12.20
CA LEU A 388 1.53 8.06 10.85
C LEU A 388 0.46 7.54 9.88
N GLN A 389 -0.37 6.60 10.31
CA GLN A 389 -1.47 6.11 9.49
C GLN A 389 -2.44 7.23 9.11
N HIS A 390 -2.82 8.09 10.06
CA HIS A 390 -3.68 9.24 9.78
C HIS A 390 -3.03 10.22 8.80
N LEU A 391 -1.76 10.59 9.05
CA LEU A 391 -1.02 11.55 8.22
C LEU A 391 -0.87 11.07 6.77
N VAL A 392 -0.46 9.82 6.60
CA VAL A 392 -0.25 9.23 5.29
C VAL A 392 -1.58 9.08 4.55
N SER A 393 -2.61 8.56 5.23
CA SER A 393 -3.94 8.39 4.63
C SER A 393 -4.53 9.72 4.17
N ARG A 394 -4.53 10.74 5.03
CA ARG A 394 -5.12 12.03 4.69
C ARG A 394 -4.36 12.73 3.57
N SER A 395 -3.04 12.60 3.55
CA SER A 395 -2.21 13.11 2.45
C SER A 395 -2.56 12.45 1.12
N CYS A 396 -2.67 11.11 1.10
CA CYS A 396 -3.07 10.36 -0.08
C CYS A 396 -4.50 10.70 -0.53
N GLU A 397 -5.46 10.89 0.39
CA GLU A 397 -6.83 11.31 0.09
C GLU A 397 -6.86 12.67 -0.63
N ILE A 398 -6.16 13.67 -0.06
CA ILE A 398 -6.07 15.01 -0.65
C ILE A 398 -5.43 14.95 -2.03
N LYS A 399 -4.30 14.24 -2.17
CA LYS A 399 -3.64 14.11 -3.48
C LYS A 399 -4.48 13.35 -4.48
N ALA A 400 -5.17 12.28 -4.08
CA ALA A 400 -6.08 11.53 -4.95
C ALA A 400 -7.21 12.41 -5.47
N GLN A 401 -7.81 13.25 -4.62
CA GLN A 401 -8.85 14.20 -5.03
C GLN A 401 -8.33 15.21 -6.06
N VAL A 402 -7.15 15.79 -5.82
CA VAL A 402 -6.53 16.76 -6.73
C VAL A 402 -6.16 16.12 -8.08
N VAL A 403 -5.60 14.91 -8.06
CA VAL A 403 -5.22 14.15 -9.28
C VAL A 403 -6.45 13.71 -10.07
N SER A 404 -7.50 13.22 -9.39
CA SER A 404 -8.73 12.76 -10.06
C SER A 404 -9.46 13.92 -10.75
N GLY A 405 -9.36 15.14 -10.20
CA GLY A 405 -9.90 16.34 -10.82
C GLY A 405 -9.05 16.93 -11.96
N ASP A 406 -7.76 16.59 -12.04
CA ASP A 406 -6.81 17.14 -13.02
C ASP A 406 -5.58 16.21 -13.20
N GLU A 407 -5.75 15.14 -13.98
CA GLU A 407 -4.72 14.11 -14.15
C GLU A 407 -3.46 14.65 -14.85
N LYS A 408 -3.60 15.55 -15.82
CA LYS A 408 -2.48 16.01 -16.67
C LYS A 408 -1.83 17.33 -16.23
N GLU A 409 -2.27 17.89 -15.10
CA GLU A 409 -1.76 19.15 -14.56
C GLU A 409 -2.00 20.36 -15.47
N GLU A 410 -3.23 20.47 -16.00
CA GLU A 410 -3.63 21.61 -16.85
C GLU A 410 -4.35 22.71 -16.04
N GLY A 411 -4.68 22.48 -14.77
CA GLY A 411 -5.45 23.39 -13.93
C GLY A 411 -5.15 23.26 -12.44
N ARG A 412 -6.12 22.75 -11.67
CA ARG A 412 -6.09 22.77 -10.19
C ARG A 412 -4.93 21.96 -9.61
N ARG A 413 -4.38 20.96 -10.31
CA ARG A 413 -3.24 20.17 -9.79
C ARG A 413 -1.99 21.02 -9.54
N ALA A 414 -1.90 22.19 -10.15
CA ALA A 414 -0.83 23.15 -9.89
C ALA A 414 -0.70 23.54 -8.41
N ILE A 415 -1.77 23.47 -7.59
CA ILE A 415 -1.70 23.80 -6.15
C ILE A 415 -0.73 22.91 -5.36
N LEU A 416 -0.44 21.70 -5.86
CA LEU A 416 0.55 20.81 -5.26
C LEU A 416 1.98 21.38 -5.29
N ASN A 417 2.20 22.43 -6.08
CA ASN A 417 3.47 23.13 -6.19
C ASN A 417 3.63 24.26 -5.15
N PHE A 418 2.80 24.32 -4.09
CA PHE A 418 3.03 25.24 -2.97
C PHE A 418 4.43 25.03 -2.38
N GLY A 419 5.18 26.13 -2.24
CA GLY A 419 6.59 26.14 -1.85
C GLY A 419 7.60 25.70 -2.92
N HIS A 420 7.18 24.99 -3.97
CA HIS A 420 8.11 24.35 -4.91
C HIS A 420 8.82 25.34 -5.85
N THR A 421 8.22 26.48 -6.20
CA THR A 421 8.87 27.44 -7.12
C THR A 421 10.19 27.95 -6.55
N ILE A 422 10.20 28.38 -5.29
CA ILE A 422 11.43 28.81 -4.59
C ILE A 422 12.22 27.59 -4.10
N GLY A 423 11.54 26.54 -3.63
CA GLY A 423 12.18 25.32 -3.17
C GLY A 423 13.08 24.67 -4.22
N HIS A 424 12.62 24.50 -5.46
CA HIS A 424 13.45 23.96 -6.55
C HIS A 424 14.69 24.82 -6.83
N ALA A 425 14.54 26.15 -6.76
CA ALA A 425 15.67 27.06 -6.94
C ALA A 425 16.70 26.91 -5.80
N ILE A 426 16.25 26.73 -4.56
CA ILE A 426 17.12 26.42 -3.42
C ILE A 426 17.81 25.06 -3.64
N GLU A 427 17.04 24.00 -3.88
CA GLU A 427 17.54 22.63 -4.08
C GLU A 427 18.62 22.58 -5.16
N THR A 428 18.37 23.23 -6.31
CA THR A 428 19.30 23.29 -7.44
C THR A 428 20.62 23.97 -7.08
N ARG A 429 20.59 24.98 -6.21
CA ARG A 429 21.76 25.80 -5.88
C ARG A 429 22.53 25.31 -4.65
N THR A 430 21.87 24.63 -3.72
CA THR A 430 22.48 24.22 -2.44
C THR A 430 22.65 22.71 -2.31
N GLY A 431 21.93 21.90 -3.08
CA GLY A 431 21.98 20.44 -3.00
C GLY A 431 21.33 19.84 -1.73
N VAL A 432 20.53 20.64 -1.01
CA VAL A 432 19.77 20.19 0.18
C VAL A 432 18.69 19.19 -0.20
N LEU A 433 18.10 18.49 0.79
CA LEU A 433 17.01 17.56 0.52
C LEU A 433 15.78 18.30 -0.02
N HIS A 434 15.05 17.67 -0.94
CA HIS A 434 13.83 18.24 -1.54
C HIS A 434 12.85 18.76 -0.48
N GLY A 435 12.57 17.98 0.57
CA GLY A 435 11.66 18.38 1.64
C GLY A 435 12.14 19.59 2.44
N GLU A 436 13.44 19.73 2.66
CA GLU A 436 14.04 20.89 3.32
C GLU A 436 13.89 22.16 2.48
N ALA A 437 14.17 22.04 1.18
CA ALA A 437 13.97 23.11 0.22
C ALA A 437 12.49 23.54 0.10
N VAL A 438 11.57 22.57 0.03
CA VAL A 438 10.12 22.84 -0.03
C VAL A 438 9.64 23.50 1.26
N ALA A 439 10.13 23.08 2.44
CA ALA A 439 9.78 23.69 3.72
C ALA A 439 10.11 25.20 3.75
N ALA A 440 11.35 25.56 3.42
CA ALA A 440 11.75 26.97 3.32
C ALA A 440 10.96 27.70 2.20
N GLY A 441 10.74 27.04 1.06
CA GLY A 441 9.93 27.56 -0.03
C GLY A 441 8.49 27.90 0.38
N MET A 442 7.85 27.09 1.22
CA MET A 442 6.51 27.36 1.77
C MET A 442 6.52 28.60 2.66
N VAL A 443 7.56 28.80 3.48
CA VAL A 443 7.71 30.00 4.32
C VAL A 443 7.84 31.25 3.45
N TYR A 444 8.69 31.22 2.43
CA TYR A 444 8.83 32.35 1.50
C TYR A 444 7.54 32.65 0.74
N ALA A 445 6.83 31.63 0.25
CA ALA A 445 5.54 31.81 -0.42
C ALA A 445 4.47 32.40 0.54
N ALA A 446 4.42 31.95 1.79
CA ALA A 446 3.52 32.51 2.80
C ALA A 446 3.85 33.98 3.12
N ARG A 447 5.13 34.35 3.17
CA ARG A 447 5.55 35.75 3.36
C ARG A 447 5.23 36.63 2.16
N ILE A 448 5.41 36.14 0.94
CA ILE A 448 4.95 36.84 -0.28
C ILE A 448 3.44 37.10 -0.17
N ALA A 449 2.65 36.09 0.16
CA ALA A 449 1.21 36.24 0.32
C ALA A 449 0.84 37.26 1.43
N GLN A 450 1.57 37.27 2.55
CA GLN A 450 1.40 38.24 3.61
C GLN A 450 1.68 39.67 3.16
N ARG A 451 2.78 39.90 2.44
CA ARG A 451 3.15 41.22 1.90
C ARG A 451 2.12 41.75 0.92
N LEU A 452 1.51 40.85 0.15
CA LEU A 452 0.41 41.17 -0.75
C LEU A 452 -0.94 41.38 -0.03
N GLY A 453 -1.00 41.23 1.30
CA GLY A 453 -2.23 41.36 2.08
C GLY A 453 -3.21 40.21 1.92
N ILE A 454 -2.76 39.08 1.35
CA ILE A 454 -3.58 37.90 1.03
C ILE A 454 -3.65 36.94 2.24
N PHE A 455 -2.56 36.81 2.98
CA PHE A 455 -2.41 35.86 4.08
C PHE A 455 -2.07 36.57 5.39
N ASP A 456 -2.74 36.21 6.49
CA ASP A 456 -2.57 36.91 7.75
C ASP A 456 -1.27 36.52 8.48
N LYS A 457 -0.72 37.46 9.26
CA LYS A 457 0.53 37.26 10.00
C LYS A 457 0.46 36.10 11.00
N ALA A 458 -0.70 35.85 11.62
CA ALA A 458 -0.82 34.78 12.61
C ALA A 458 -0.73 33.40 11.95
N SER A 459 -1.32 33.23 10.77
CA SER A 459 -1.21 32.00 9.98
C SER A 459 0.20 31.76 9.44
N VAL A 460 0.94 32.80 9.04
CA VAL A 460 2.39 32.68 8.71
C VAL A 460 3.17 32.13 9.90
N LEU A 461 2.97 32.68 11.10
CA LEU A 461 3.66 32.23 12.32
C LEU A 461 3.27 30.80 12.72
N ARG A 462 2.02 30.39 12.49
CA ARG A 462 1.59 29.00 12.70
C ARG A 462 2.33 28.04 11.77
N LEU A 463 2.44 28.37 10.49
CA LEU A 463 3.20 27.58 9.50
C LEU A 463 4.67 27.45 9.90
N ILE A 464 5.32 28.58 10.22
CA ILE A 464 6.74 28.60 10.64
C ILE A 464 6.94 27.69 11.86
N ARG A 465 6.15 27.87 12.92
CA ARG A 465 6.27 27.06 14.15
C ARG A 465 6.06 25.56 13.88
N LEU A 466 5.14 25.20 13.00
CA LEU A 466 4.91 23.80 12.66
C LEU A 466 6.11 23.21 11.90
N ILE A 467 6.68 23.94 10.95
CA ILE A 467 7.88 23.52 10.20
C ILE A 467 9.08 23.37 11.14
N GLU A 468 9.30 24.32 12.06
CA GLU A 468 10.37 24.22 13.06
C GLU A 468 10.21 23.02 13.99
N ARG A 469 8.98 22.77 14.47
CA ARG A 469 8.66 21.60 15.32
C ARG A 469 8.80 20.28 14.57
N ALA A 470 8.63 20.29 13.24
CA ALA A 470 8.95 19.15 12.39
C ALA A 470 10.46 18.93 12.21
N GLY A 471 11.31 19.83 12.72
CA GLY A 471 12.76 19.79 12.58
C GLY A 471 13.24 20.12 11.17
N LEU A 472 12.47 20.93 10.44
CA LEU A 472 12.76 21.36 9.06
C LEU A 472 13.26 22.82 9.03
N PRO A 473 14.09 23.18 8.04
CA PRO A 473 14.55 24.56 7.88
C PRO A 473 13.42 25.45 7.36
N ILE A 474 13.34 26.66 7.93
CA ILE A 474 12.44 27.73 7.49
C ILE A 474 13.12 28.73 6.56
N ARG A 475 14.45 28.68 6.47
CA ARG A 475 15.30 29.49 5.60
C ARG A 475 16.67 28.83 5.38
N PHE A 476 17.43 29.39 4.46
CA PHE A 476 18.87 29.11 4.31
C PHE A 476 19.63 30.43 4.28
N ASP A 477 20.77 30.46 4.96
CA ASP A 477 21.64 31.65 4.99
C ASP A 477 22.47 31.75 3.70
N GLY A 478 22.82 32.98 3.31
CA GLY A 478 23.67 33.23 2.14
C GLY A 478 22.99 33.02 0.78
N LEU A 479 21.65 32.91 0.74
CA LEU A 479 20.89 32.88 -0.50
C LEU A 479 20.95 34.24 -1.20
N ASP A 480 21.34 34.25 -2.47
CA ASP A 480 21.25 35.41 -3.35
C ASP A 480 19.84 35.46 -3.99
N PRO A 481 18.99 36.45 -3.65
CA PRO A 481 17.64 36.56 -4.18
C PRO A 481 17.59 36.70 -5.71
N ASP A 482 18.59 37.37 -6.29
CA ASP A 482 18.62 37.65 -7.73
C ASP A 482 18.96 36.36 -8.48
N ALA A 483 19.95 35.62 -7.98
CA ALA A 483 20.34 34.34 -8.57
C ALA A 483 19.28 33.23 -8.38
N LEU A 484 18.52 33.26 -7.26
CA LEU A 484 17.32 32.42 -7.12
C LEU A 484 16.25 32.79 -8.13
N SER A 485 16.03 34.09 -8.36
CA SER A 485 15.04 34.57 -9.35
C SER A 485 15.38 34.15 -10.77
N GLU A 486 16.66 34.22 -11.16
CA GLU A 486 17.14 33.67 -12.44
C GLU A 486 16.85 32.18 -12.56
N THR A 487 17.12 31.42 -11.49
CA THR A 487 16.89 29.96 -11.47
C THR A 487 15.41 29.64 -11.61
N MET A 488 14.53 30.38 -10.92
CA MET A 488 13.07 30.22 -11.03
C MET A 488 12.55 30.50 -12.45
N MET A 489 13.13 31.48 -13.15
CA MET A 489 12.74 31.83 -14.52
C MET A 489 13.13 30.75 -15.54
N HIS A 490 14.17 29.96 -15.25
CA HIS A 490 14.56 28.83 -16.07
C HIS A 490 13.74 27.55 -15.80
N ASP A 491 13.09 27.43 -14.63
CA ASP A 491 12.21 26.31 -14.32
C ASP A 491 10.89 26.40 -15.11
N LYS A 492 10.33 25.24 -15.48
CA LYS A 492 9.20 25.01 -16.42
C LYS A 492 7.87 25.69 -16.05
N LYS A 493 7.82 26.48 -14.98
CA LYS A 493 6.61 27.12 -14.45
C LYS A 493 6.36 28.52 -15.01
N ALA A 494 7.27 29.05 -15.83
CA ALA A 494 7.06 30.30 -16.56
C ALA A 494 6.17 30.07 -17.80
N VAL A 495 4.84 30.22 -17.63
CA VAL A 495 3.92 30.23 -18.79
C VAL A 495 3.96 31.63 -19.41
N GLY A 496 4.51 31.74 -20.61
CA GLY A 496 4.63 33.03 -21.31
C GLY A 496 5.64 34.01 -20.69
N GLY A 497 6.67 33.51 -20.01
CA GLY A 497 7.74 34.34 -19.42
C GLY A 497 7.38 35.00 -18.07
N GLN A 498 6.25 34.65 -17.46
CA GLN A 498 5.85 35.14 -16.13
C GLN A 498 5.84 34.01 -15.11
N LEU A 499 6.44 34.26 -13.94
CA LEU A 499 6.40 33.32 -12.80
C LEU A 499 4.98 33.21 -12.24
N ARG A 500 4.54 31.96 -12.02
CA ARG A 500 3.32 31.64 -11.28
C ARG A 500 3.69 31.09 -9.92
N PHE A 501 3.14 31.69 -8.88
CA PHE A 501 3.25 31.24 -7.51
C PHE A 501 1.96 30.58 -7.05
N ILE A 502 2.09 29.61 -6.15
CA ILE A 502 0.97 29.14 -5.35
C ILE A 502 1.08 29.85 -4.01
N LEU A 503 0.07 30.65 -3.66
CA LEU A 503 0.07 31.49 -2.47
C LEU A 503 -1.10 31.11 -1.56
N PRO A 504 -0.90 30.96 -0.24
CA PRO A 504 -1.99 30.70 0.70
C PRO A 504 -2.88 31.93 0.83
N VAL A 505 -4.19 31.70 0.81
CA VAL A 505 -5.22 32.72 1.13
C VAL A 505 -5.63 32.60 2.60
N ARG A 506 -5.74 31.35 3.06
CA ARG A 506 -5.91 30.96 4.47
C ARG A 506 -5.37 29.54 4.61
N ILE A 507 -5.13 29.08 5.83
CA ILE A 507 -4.74 27.67 6.02
C ILE A 507 -5.89 26.79 5.49
N GLY A 508 -5.56 25.85 4.63
CA GLY A 508 -6.49 24.98 3.92
C GLY A 508 -6.93 25.48 2.54
N ASP A 509 -6.41 26.63 2.06
CA ASP A 509 -6.81 27.20 0.77
C ASP A 509 -5.68 28.05 0.13
N VAL A 510 -5.46 27.86 -1.16
CA VAL A 510 -4.41 28.54 -1.94
C VAL A 510 -4.94 29.04 -3.28
N GLU A 511 -4.30 30.08 -3.81
CA GLU A 511 -4.55 30.58 -5.16
C GLU A 511 -3.30 30.49 -6.04
N ILE A 512 -3.52 30.40 -7.36
CA ILE A 512 -2.46 30.52 -8.37
C ILE A 512 -2.34 32.01 -8.71
N ARG A 513 -1.19 32.60 -8.40
CA ARG A 513 -0.91 34.02 -8.60
C ARG A 513 0.20 34.24 -9.61
N GLY A 514 -0.11 34.89 -10.72
CA GLY A 514 0.87 35.46 -11.65
C GLY A 514 1.24 36.90 -11.29
N GLY A 515 2.32 37.41 -11.88
CA GLY A 515 2.68 38.83 -11.79
C GLY A 515 3.13 39.29 -10.40
N VAL A 516 3.69 38.39 -9.58
CA VAL A 516 4.36 38.77 -8.33
C VAL A 516 5.59 39.62 -8.68
N LYS A 517 5.69 40.83 -8.10
CA LYS A 517 6.77 41.76 -8.41
C LYS A 517 8.11 41.22 -7.88
N PRO A 518 9.23 41.37 -8.62
CA PRO A 518 10.55 40.96 -8.14
C PRO A 518 10.92 41.53 -6.76
N GLU A 519 10.50 42.76 -6.47
CA GLU A 519 10.70 43.42 -5.18
C GLU A 519 10.05 42.66 -4.01
N ASP A 520 8.85 42.10 -4.21
CA ASP A 520 8.14 41.34 -3.18
C ASP A 520 8.82 39.98 -2.93
N ILE A 521 9.31 39.34 -3.99
CA ILE A 521 10.09 38.10 -3.91
C ILE A 521 11.38 38.35 -3.14
N ARG A 522 12.15 39.37 -3.55
CA ARG A 522 13.40 39.75 -2.92
C ARG A 522 13.21 40.10 -1.45
N ALA A 523 12.19 40.89 -1.14
CA ALA A 523 11.87 41.25 0.24
C ALA A 523 11.50 40.03 1.09
N ALA A 524 10.73 39.07 0.55
CA ALA A 524 10.38 37.85 1.29
C ALA A 524 11.59 36.95 1.57
N ILE A 525 12.55 36.87 0.65
CA ILE A 525 13.80 36.11 0.81
C ILE A 525 14.71 36.77 1.85
N LEU A 526 14.82 38.10 1.81
CA LEU A 526 15.68 38.87 2.71
C LEU A 526 15.08 39.13 4.10
N ASP A 527 13.80 38.87 4.31
CA ASP A 527 13.15 39.15 5.58
C ASP A 527 13.75 38.27 6.70
N VAL A 528 14.45 38.91 7.63
CA VAL A 528 15.11 38.27 8.77
C VAL A 528 14.22 38.17 10.01
N GLY A 529 13.01 38.74 9.99
CA GLY A 529 12.09 38.73 11.13
C GLY A 529 11.32 37.41 11.25
N PHE A 530 11.75 36.54 12.16
CA PHE A 530 11.02 35.34 12.57
C PHE A 530 10.33 35.58 13.92
#